data_AF-A0A379U1X8-F1
#
_entry.id   AF-A0A379U1X8-F1
#
_cell.length_a   1.000
_cell.length_b   1.000
_cell.length_c   1.000
_cell.angle_alpha   90.00
_cell.angle_beta   90.00
_cell.angle_gamma   90.00
#
_symmetry.space_group_name_H-M   'P 1'
#
loop_
_entity.id
_entity.type
_entity.pdbx_description
1 polymer ?
#
loop_
_entity_poly.entity_id
_entity_poly.type
_entity_poly.pdbx_seq_one_letter_code
_entity_poly.pdbx_strand_id
1 'polypeptide(L)'
;MLTDMQCRTAKPKEKLYRLNDFNGLYLEVKPNGKKAWRYRFKLSGKSSMFALGEYPTVKLAEAREKCEQARKQVADGVSPTQARQLDKIRKALPANKTQHKQALNPQQIGKLLSCFDNSRGSYQVNYCMWLMWWTLARPAEATEAEWTEFDLNNALWTIPAARMKARREHVIPLPFSCQNAQNTTGVNRASAAPFPGQR
;
A
#
# COMPACT_ATOMS: atom_id res chain seq x y z
N MET A 1 2.78 35.53 23.10
CA MET A 1 3.76 34.56 22.56
C MET A 1 4.69 34.18 23.68
N LEU A 2 4.95 32.89 23.87
CA LEU A 2 5.79 32.38 24.96
C LEU A 2 7.27 32.61 24.64
N THR A 3 8.08 32.86 25.67
CA THR A 3 9.55 33.00 25.57
C THR A 3 10.26 31.87 26.29
N ASP A 4 11.50 31.55 25.88
CA ASP A 4 12.26 30.47 26.52
C ASP A 4 12.57 30.78 28.00
N MET A 5 12.79 32.06 28.33
CA MET A 5 12.99 32.52 29.71
C MET A 5 11.76 32.22 30.59
N GLN A 6 10.53 32.47 30.08
CA GLN A 6 9.30 32.11 30.78
C GLN A 6 9.16 30.60 30.98
N CYS A 7 9.59 29.79 30.00
CA CYS A 7 9.59 28.33 30.11
C CYS A 7 10.55 27.86 31.21
N ARG A 8 11.74 28.47 31.27
CA ARG A 8 12.77 28.16 32.27
C ARG A 8 12.33 28.53 33.68
N THR A 9 11.83 29.75 33.88
CA THR A 9 11.47 30.30 35.20
C THR A 9 10.15 29.78 35.76
N ALA A 10 9.33 29.12 34.95
CA ALA A 10 8.07 28.53 35.39
C ALA A 10 8.27 27.53 36.55
N LYS A 11 7.73 27.87 37.73
CA LYS A 11 7.80 27.04 38.94
C LYS A 11 6.62 26.07 39.03
N PRO A 12 6.78 24.89 39.63
CA PRO A 12 5.66 24.00 39.95
C PRO A 12 4.65 24.71 40.88
N LYS A 13 3.38 24.32 40.76
CA LYS A 13 2.26 24.74 41.61
C LYS A 13 1.55 23.50 42.14
N GLU A 14 0.67 23.66 43.13
CA GLU A 14 -0.14 22.55 43.69
C GLU A 14 -0.95 21.79 42.62
N LYS A 15 -1.41 22.49 41.58
CA LYS A 15 -2.15 21.91 40.45
C LYS A 15 -1.42 22.15 39.14
N LEU A 16 -1.64 21.24 38.18
CA LEU A 16 -1.14 21.38 36.81
C LEU A 16 -1.67 22.68 36.20
N TYR A 17 -0.78 23.45 35.59
CA TYR A 17 -1.16 24.63 34.82
C TYR A 17 -0.48 24.64 33.45
N ARG A 18 -0.99 25.49 32.56
CA ARG A 18 -0.57 25.57 31.16
C ARG A 18 -0.05 26.96 30.83
N LEU A 19 1.08 27.02 30.16
CA LEU A 19 1.61 28.25 29.56
C LEU A 19 1.36 28.17 28.05
N ASN A 20 0.39 28.94 27.58
CA ASN A 20 -0.01 28.92 26.18
C ASN A 20 1.02 29.64 25.31
N ASP A 21 1.32 29.04 24.16
CA ASP A 21 1.96 29.70 23.03
C ASP A 21 0.93 29.83 21.89
N PHE A 22 1.39 29.96 20.64
CA PHE A 22 0.52 30.13 19.48
C PHE A 22 0.05 28.80 18.87
N ASN A 23 -0.98 28.86 18.01
CA ASN A 23 -1.47 27.73 17.20
C ASN A 23 -1.79 26.45 17.99
N GLY A 24 -2.25 26.58 19.24
CA GLY A 24 -2.61 25.44 20.08
C GLY A 24 -1.43 24.73 20.74
N LEU A 25 -0.20 25.25 20.59
CA LEU A 25 0.97 24.84 21.36
C LEU A 25 0.90 25.42 22.78
N TYR A 26 1.24 24.61 23.78
CA TYR A 26 1.39 25.07 25.15
C TYR A 26 2.34 24.16 25.94
N LEU A 27 2.89 24.70 27.02
CA LEU A 27 3.69 23.96 27.99
C LEU A 27 2.84 23.58 29.20
N GLU A 28 2.74 22.30 29.51
CA GLU A 28 2.16 21.80 30.77
C GLU A 28 3.24 21.76 31.84
N VAL A 29 3.00 22.42 32.97
CA VAL A 29 3.87 22.35 34.15
C VAL A 29 3.15 21.55 35.22
N LYS A 30 3.71 20.38 35.56
CA LYS A 30 3.16 19.49 36.59
C LYS A 30 3.60 19.92 37.99
N PRO A 31 2.85 19.56 39.06
CA PRO A 31 3.26 19.82 40.45
C PRO A 31 4.62 19.22 40.82
N ASN A 32 5.03 18.12 40.17
CA ASN A 32 6.34 17.49 40.34
C ASN A 32 7.49 18.24 39.62
N GLY A 33 7.23 19.41 39.02
CA GLY A 33 8.22 20.20 38.30
C GLY A 33 8.49 19.76 36.85
N LYS A 34 7.97 18.62 36.39
CA LYS A 34 8.12 18.18 34.99
C LYS A 34 7.34 19.10 34.06
N LYS A 35 7.95 19.44 32.93
CA LYS A 35 7.41 20.34 31.91
C LYS A 35 7.26 19.60 30.58
N ALA A 36 6.07 19.62 29.97
CA ALA A 36 5.78 18.86 28.75
C ALA A 36 5.11 19.73 27.69
N TRP A 37 5.61 19.67 26.46
CA TRP A 37 5.02 20.34 25.30
C TRP A 37 3.84 19.55 24.77
N ARG A 38 2.71 20.23 24.61
CA ARG A 38 1.48 19.68 24.06
C ARG A 38 0.97 20.54 22.93
N TYR A 39 0.39 19.89 21.94
CA TYR A 39 -0.35 20.51 20.87
C TYR A 39 -1.81 20.08 20.95
N ARG A 40 -2.73 21.03 21.12
CA ARG A 40 -4.17 20.78 21.08
C ARG A 40 -4.71 21.11 19.69
N PHE A 41 -5.47 20.19 19.13
CA PHE A 41 -6.07 20.31 17.81
C PHE A 41 -7.51 19.79 17.79
N LYS A 42 -8.22 20.10 16.72
CA LYS A 42 -9.54 19.51 16.42
C LYS A 42 -9.45 18.81 15.08
N LEU A 43 -9.93 17.58 15.02
CA LEU A 43 -10.03 16.80 13.79
C LEU A 43 -11.38 16.10 13.79
N SER A 44 -12.15 16.23 12.70
CA SER A 44 -13.51 15.68 12.58
C SER A 44 -14.42 16.04 13.76
N GLY A 45 -14.39 17.31 14.19
CA GLY A 45 -15.18 17.83 15.31
C GLY A 45 -14.68 17.43 16.71
N LYS A 46 -13.75 16.48 16.83
CA LYS A 46 -13.23 15.99 18.12
C LYS A 46 -11.96 16.74 18.50
N SER A 47 -11.92 17.27 19.72
CA SER A 47 -10.71 17.87 20.29
C SER A 47 -9.76 16.78 20.76
N SER A 48 -8.49 16.86 20.38
CA SER A 48 -7.46 15.93 20.79
C SER A 48 -6.15 16.65 21.15
N MET A 49 -5.24 15.94 21.79
CA MET A 49 -3.95 16.44 22.24
C MET A 49 -2.83 15.53 21.75
N PHE A 50 -1.72 16.13 21.31
CA PHE A 50 -0.52 15.44 20.87
C PHE A 50 0.68 15.85 21.71
N ALA A 51 1.48 14.87 22.15
CA ALA A 51 2.72 15.10 22.90
C ALA A 51 3.89 15.41 21.94
N LEU A 52 4.49 16.59 22.08
CA LEU A 52 5.63 17.03 21.26
C LEU A 52 6.99 16.74 21.93
N GLY A 53 7.01 16.60 23.26
CA GLY A 53 8.21 16.26 24.03
C GLY A 53 8.20 16.86 25.44
N GLU A 54 9.31 16.73 26.15
CA GLU A 54 9.53 17.31 27.48
C GLU A 54 10.54 18.45 27.40
N TYR A 55 10.37 19.49 28.22
CA TYR A 55 11.36 20.56 28.37
C TYR A 55 12.30 20.21 29.53
N PRO A 56 13.63 20.40 29.43
CA PRO A 56 14.34 21.15 28.39
C PRO A 56 14.83 20.32 27.19
N THR A 57 14.57 19.01 27.15
CA THR A 57 15.01 18.13 26.05
C THR A 57 14.56 18.63 24.68
N VAL A 58 13.31 19.12 24.60
CA VAL A 58 12.77 19.85 23.46
C VAL A 58 12.65 21.32 23.85
N LYS A 59 13.45 22.18 23.22
CA LYS A 59 13.41 23.63 23.45
C LYS A 59 12.20 24.26 22.77
N LEU A 60 11.89 25.52 23.11
CA LEU A 60 10.73 26.22 22.56
C LEU A 60 10.72 26.27 21.02
N ALA A 61 11.87 26.53 20.38
CA ALA A 61 11.98 26.58 18.91
C ALA A 61 11.64 25.22 18.27
N GLU A 62 12.25 24.14 18.77
CA GLU A 62 11.98 22.78 18.29
C GLU A 62 10.53 22.35 18.55
N ALA A 63 9.94 22.77 19.68
CA ALA A 63 8.53 22.52 19.97
C ALA A 63 7.60 23.20 18.95
N ARG A 64 7.96 24.40 18.46
CA ARG A 64 7.22 25.11 17.40
C ARG A 64 7.31 24.40 16.06
N GLU A 65 8.51 23.93 15.68
CA GLU A 65 8.70 23.15 14.45
C GLU A 65 7.88 21.86 14.47
N LYS A 66 7.94 21.09 15.57
CA LYS A 66 7.13 19.87 15.73
C LYS A 66 5.63 20.17 15.73
N CYS A 67 5.23 21.31 16.30
CA CYS A 67 3.84 21.76 16.25
C CYS A 67 3.40 22.07 14.82
N GLU A 68 4.23 22.72 14.01
CA GLU A 68 3.93 23.02 12.61
C GLU A 68 3.81 21.73 11.78
N GLN A 69 4.71 20.77 11.98
CA GLN A 69 4.62 19.45 11.34
C GLN A 69 3.33 18.71 11.71
N ALA A 70 2.97 18.70 13.00
CA ALA A 70 1.71 18.10 13.45
C ALA A 70 0.49 18.84 12.89
N ARG A 71 0.56 20.17 12.70
CA ARG A 71 -0.50 20.96 12.07
C ARG A 71 -0.70 20.61 10.60
N LYS A 72 0.39 20.39 9.84
CA LYS A 72 0.31 19.93 8.45
C LYS A 72 -0.44 18.60 8.36
N GLN A 73 -0.10 17.64 9.21
CA GLN A 73 -0.81 16.36 9.29
C GLN A 73 -2.31 16.54 9.58
N VAL A 74 -2.67 17.41 10.53
CA VAL A 74 -4.08 17.69 10.85
C VAL A 74 -4.80 18.36 9.67
N ALA A 75 -4.14 19.24 8.93
CA ALA A 75 -4.69 19.87 7.73
C ALA A 75 -4.96 18.84 6.61
N ASP A 76 -4.11 17.82 6.50
CA ASP A 76 -4.28 16.68 5.59
C ASP A 76 -5.32 15.66 6.08
N GLY A 77 -6.02 15.94 7.18
CA GLY A 77 -7.02 15.04 7.77
C GLY A 77 -6.44 13.90 8.60
N VAL A 78 -5.12 13.88 8.86
CA VAL A 78 -4.43 12.81 9.58
C VAL A 78 -4.19 13.22 11.04
N SER A 79 -4.57 12.34 11.98
CA SER A 79 -4.25 12.56 13.40
C SER A 79 -2.75 12.35 13.66
N PRO A 80 -2.02 13.31 14.27
CA PRO A 80 -0.59 13.15 14.58
C PRO A 80 -0.28 11.95 15.48
N THR A 81 -1.21 11.58 16.35
CA THR A 81 -1.09 10.39 17.21
C THR A 81 -1.12 9.11 16.37
N GLN A 82 -2.01 9.03 15.39
CA GLN A 82 -2.11 7.89 14.47
C GLN A 82 -0.89 7.83 13.56
N ALA A 83 -0.44 8.97 13.01
CA ALA A 83 0.77 9.05 12.21
C ALA A 83 1.99 8.51 12.98
N ARG A 84 2.16 8.93 14.25
CA ARG A 84 3.25 8.43 15.11
C ARG A 84 3.16 6.92 15.38
N GLN A 85 1.95 6.39 15.52
CA GLN A 85 1.74 4.95 15.71
C GLN A 85 2.06 4.16 14.43
N LEU A 86 1.61 4.66 13.26
CA LEU A 86 1.91 4.07 11.96
C LEU A 86 3.42 4.06 11.68
N ASP A 87 4.12 5.15 11.99
CA ASP A 87 5.58 5.21 11.83
C ASP A 87 6.32 4.21 12.71
N LYS A 88 5.84 3.98 13.94
CA LYS A 88 6.40 2.92 14.80
C LYS A 88 6.23 1.54 14.19
N ILE A 89 5.04 1.23 13.68
CA ILE A 89 4.76 -0.04 13.02
C ILE A 89 5.65 -0.19 11.78
N ARG A 90 5.71 0.83 10.92
CA ARG A 90 6.56 0.83 9.71
C ARG A 90 8.03 0.59 10.03
N LYS A 91 8.55 1.19 11.11
CA LYS A 91 9.94 1.00 11.55
C LYS A 91 10.22 -0.36 12.19
N ALA A 92 9.19 -0.99 12.77
CA ALA A 92 9.30 -2.32 13.36
C ALA A 92 9.26 -3.43 12.30
N LEU A 93 8.64 -3.17 11.14
CA LEU A 93 8.65 -4.10 10.02
C LEU A 93 10.07 -4.16 9.42
N PRO A 94 10.61 -5.37 9.14
CA PRO A 94 11.88 -5.48 8.47
C PRO A 94 11.80 -4.82 7.09
N ALA A 95 12.86 -4.12 6.70
CA ALA A 95 12.96 -3.58 5.35
C ALA A 95 12.80 -4.73 4.34
N ASN A 96 11.95 -4.54 3.34
CA ASN A 96 11.77 -5.53 2.28
C ASN A 96 13.11 -5.69 1.55
N LYS A 97 13.77 -6.83 1.71
CA LYS A 97 15.03 -7.12 1.01
C LYS A 97 14.67 -7.47 -0.42
N THR A 98 15.20 -6.70 -1.38
CA THR A 98 15.09 -7.03 -2.80
C THR A 98 15.71 -8.42 -3.02
N GLN A 99 14.88 -9.39 -3.39
CA GLN A 99 15.32 -10.73 -3.78
C GLN A 99 15.32 -10.83 -5.30
N HIS A 100 16.47 -11.19 -5.88
CA HIS A 100 16.58 -11.47 -7.31
C HIS A 100 16.01 -12.87 -7.56
N LYS A 101 14.87 -12.96 -8.24
CA LYS A 101 14.28 -14.23 -8.66
C LYS A 101 15.09 -14.76 -9.85
N GLN A 102 15.81 -15.86 -9.64
CA GLN A 102 16.57 -16.52 -10.71
C GLN A 102 15.62 -17.12 -11.75
N ALA A 103 16.05 -17.12 -13.01
CA ALA A 103 15.36 -17.85 -14.07
C ALA A 103 15.44 -19.36 -13.79
N LEU A 104 14.40 -20.09 -14.19
CA LEU A 104 14.37 -21.54 -14.06
C LEU A 104 15.37 -22.18 -15.01
N ASN A 105 16.07 -23.22 -14.56
CA ASN A 105 16.90 -24.04 -15.44
C ASN A 105 16.04 -25.04 -16.25
N PRO A 106 16.56 -25.64 -17.33
CA PRO A 106 15.79 -26.55 -18.18
C PRO A 106 15.14 -27.72 -17.42
N GLN A 107 15.81 -28.27 -16.40
CA GLN A 107 15.27 -29.36 -15.59
C GLN A 107 14.07 -28.91 -14.74
N GLN A 108 14.16 -27.71 -14.16
CA GLN A 108 13.08 -27.09 -13.41
C GLN A 108 11.90 -26.72 -14.31
N ILE A 109 12.18 -26.24 -15.53
CA ILE A 109 11.15 -25.99 -16.55
C ILE A 109 10.42 -27.29 -16.87
N GLY A 110 11.14 -28.38 -17.19
CA GLY A 110 10.52 -29.68 -17.47
C GLY A 110 9.64 -30.18 -16.32
N LYS A 111 10.10 -30.03 -15.08
CA LYS A 111 9.32 -30.37 -13.88
C LYS A 111 8.08 -29.48 -13.72
N LEU A 112 8.18 -28.19 -14.02
CA LEU A 112 7.05 -27.28 -13.94
C LEU A 112 5.97 -27.65 -14.97
N LEU A 113 6.36 -27.92 -16.21
CA LEU A 113 5.44 -28.31 -17.28
C LEU A 113 4.77 -29.65 -16.98
N SER A 114 5.52 -30.63 -16.46
CA SER A 114 4.92 -31.90 -16.05
C SER A 114 3.93 -31.73 -14.88
N CYS A 115 4.17 -30.76 -13.99
CA CYS A 115 3.21 -30.41 -12.95
C CYS A 115 1.93 -29.77 -13.51
N PHE A 116 1.99 -29.00 -14.60
CA PHE A 116 0.79 -28.44 -15.23
C PHE A 116 -0.10 -29.53 -15.80
N ASP A 117 0.47 -30.50 -16.52
CA ASP A 117 -0.26 -31.62 -17.11
C ASP A 117 -0.89 -32.55 -16.07
N ASN A 118 -0.21 -32.76 -14.94
CA ASN A 118 -0.66 -33.65 -13.87
C ASN A 118 -1.37 -32.91 -12.72
N SER A 119 -1.68 -31.63 -12.89
CA SER A 119 -2.33 -30.86 -11.84
C SER A 119 -3.79 -31.29 -11.69
N ARG A 120 -4.23 -31.45 -10.44
CA ARG A 120 -5.65 -31.69 -10.10
C ARG A 120 -6.51 -30.41 -10.17
N GLY A 121 -5.99 -29.35 -10.79
CA GLY A 121 -6.69 -28.07 -10.96
C GLY A 121 -7.90 -28.22 -11.88
N SER A 122 -8.84 -27.29 -11.77
CA SER A 122 -9.90 -27.21 -12.77
C SER A 122 -9.29 -26.92 -14.14
N TYR A 123 -9.99 -27.38 -15.18
CA TYR A 123 -9.56 -27.17 -16.56
C TYR A 123 -9.25 -25.68 -16.85
N GLN A 124 -10.06 -24.76 -16.33
CA GLN A 124 -9.88 -23.32 -16.51
C GLN A 124 -8.57 -22.82 -15.90
N VAL A 125 -8.21 -23.30 -14.71
CA VAL A 125 -6.96 -22.92 -14.03
C VAL A 125 -5.75 -23.45 -14.80
N ASN A 126 -5.83 -24.69 -15.27
CA ASN A 126 -4.77 -25.31 -16.06
C ASN A 126 -4.57 -24.60 -17.40
N TYR A 127 -5.67 -24.27 -18.09
CA TYR A 127 -5.63 -23.51 -19.33
C TYR A 127 -5.06 -22.11 -19.12
N CYS A 128 -5.40 -21.43 -18.01
CA CYS A 128 -4.82 -20.12 -17.68
C CYS A 128 -3.30 -20.21 -17.46
N MET A 129 -2.83 -21.26 -16.78
CA MET A 129 -1.40 -21.50 -16.56
C MET A 129 -0.65 -21.73 -17.88
N TRP A 130 -1.24 -22.53 -18.77
CA TRP A 130 -0.69 -22.76 -20.11
C TRP A 130 -0.71 -21.51 -20.98
N LEU A 131 -1.79 -20.74 -20.95
CA LEU A 131 -1.89 -19.46 -21.66
C LEU A 131 -0.79 -18.50 -21.21
N MET A 132 -0.59 -18.34 -19.89
CA MET A 132 0.51 -17.53 -19.34
C MET A 132 1.88 -18.06 -19.78
N TRP A 133 2.08 -19.38 -19.80
CA TRP A 133 3.35 -19.96 -20.23
C TRP A 133 3.67 -19.65 -21.71
N TRP A 134 2.68 -19.79 -22.59
CA TRP A 134 2.86 -19.58 -24.02
C TRP A 134 2.97 -18.10 -24.43
N THR A 135 2.25 -17.23 -23.73
CA THR A 135 2.16 -15.80 -24.07
C THR A 135 3.07 -14.92 -23.22
N LEU A 136 3.58 -15.46 -22.12
CA LEU A 136 4.25 -14.71 -21.04
C LEU A 136 3.39 -13.58 -20.46
N ALA A 137 2.07 -13.66 -20.64
CA ALA A 137 1.13 -12.72 -20.04
C ALA A 137 1.18 -12.80 -18.52
N ARG A 138 0.99 -11.65 -17.87
CA ARG A 138 0.92 -11.56 -16.42
C ARG A 138 -0.31 -12.30 -15.90
N PRO A 139 -0.28 -12.77 -14.64
CA PRO A 139 -1.46 -13.38 -14.02
C PRO A 139 -2.73 -12.55 -14.15
N ALA A 140 -2.67 -11.24 -13.83
CA ALA A 140 -3.84 -10.36 -13.94
C ALA A 140 -4.32 -10.14 -15.39
N GLU A 141 -3.41 -10.19 -16.36
CA GLU A 141 -3.77 -10.09 -17.79
C GLU A 141 -4.56 -11.33 -18.22
N ALA A 142 -4.06 -12.52 -17.88
CA ALA A 142 -4.67 -13.79 -18.26
C ALA A 142 -5.98 -14.09 -17.50
N THR A 143 -6.03 -13.89 -16.18
CA THR A 143 -7.21 -14.26 -15.37
C THR A 143 -8.43 -13.40 -15.64
N GLU A 144 -8.23 -12.15 -16.06
CA GLU A 144 -9.30 -11.20 -16.37
C GLU A 144 -9.56 -11.07 -17.88
N ALA A 145 -8.97 -11.96 -18.70
CA ALA A 145 -9.21 -11.95 -20.13
C ALA A 145 -10.70 -12.21 -20.45
N GLU A 146 -11.20 -11.56 -21.50
CA GLU A 146 -12.56 -11.75 -22.01
C GLU A 146 -12.53 -12.43 -23.38
N TRP A 147 -13.58 -13.18 -23.74
CA TRP A 147 -13.61 -13.86 -25.04
C TRP A 147 -13.55 -12.91 -26.24
N THR A 148 -14.08 -11.72 -26.09
CA THR A 148 -14.06 -10.64 -27.08
C THR A 148 -12.65 -10.15 -27.41
N GLU A 149 -11.67 -10.42 -26.53
CA GLU A 149 -10.27 -10.05 -26.73
C GLU A 149 -9.52 -11.03 -27.65
N PHE A 150 -10.07 -12.24 -27.89
CA PHE A 150 -9.42 -13.29 -28.68
C PHE A 150 -9.97 -13.34 -30.10
N ASP A 151 -9.12 -13.01 -31.06
CA ASP A 151 -9.34 -13.26 -32.49
C ASP A 151 -8.62 -14.56 -32.89
N LEU A 152 -9.38 -15.66 -32.88
CA LEU A 152 -8.84 -16.98 -33.19
C LEU A 152 -8.57 -17.18 -34.67
N ASN A 153 -9.19 -16.39 -35.55
CA ASN A 153 -8.95 -16.49 -36.99
C ASN A 153 -7.57 -15.92 -37.34
N ASN A 154 -7.22 -14.80 -36.71
CA ASN A 154 -5.92 -14.16 -36.90
C ASN A 154 -4.87 -14.60 -35.87
N ALA A 155 -5.23 -15.49 -34.94
CA ALA A 155 -4.38 -15.95 -33.85
C ALA A 155 -3.84 -14.81 -32.98
N LEU A 156 -4.70 -13.86 -32.61
CA LEU A 156 -4.35 -12.70 -31.80
C LEU A 156 -5.18 -12.63 -30.52
N TRP A 157 -4.54 -12.22 -29.43
CA TRP A 157 -5.20 -11.80 -28.21
C TRP A 157 -4.86 -10.33 -27.95
N THR A 158 -5.88 -9.47 -27.91
CA THR A 158 -5.72 -8.02 -27.77
C THR A 158 -6.26 -7.54 -26.44
N ILE A 159 -5.36 -7.16 -25.54
CA ILE A 159 -5.72 -6.61 -24.23
C ILE A 159 -6.03 -5.11 -24.38
N PRO A 160 -7.24 -4.65 -24.01
CA PRO A 160 -7.65 -3.26 -24.15
C PRO A 160 -6.78 -2.29 -23.35
N ALA A 161 -6.59 -1.09 -23.89
CA ALA A 161 -5.83 -0.01 -23.24
C ALA A 161 -6.33 0.33 -21.82
N ALA A 162 -7.64 0.15 -21.57
CA ALA A 162 -8.27 0.40 -20.27
C ALA A 162 -7.72 -0.52 -19.15
N ARG A 163 -7.29 -1.74 -19.49
CA ARG A 163 -6.69 -2.71 -18.54
C ARG A 163 -5.17 -2.55 -18.43
N MET A 164 -4.55 -1.70 -19.26
CA MET A 164 -3.10 -1.55 -19.33
C MET A 164 -2.60 -0.29 -18.61
N LYS A 165 -1.57 -0.44 -17.78
CA LYS A 165 -0.92 0.69 -17.07
C LYS A 165 -0.41 1.78 -18.04
N ALA A 166 0.07 1.38 -19.22
CA ALA A 166 0.58 2.28 -20.24
C ALA A 166 -0.50 2.92 -21.12
N ARG A 167 -1.79 2.61 -20.87
CA ARG A 167 -2.96 3.10 -21.64
C ARG A 167 -2.81 2.89 -23.15
N ARG A 168 -2.18 1.79 -23.54
CA ARG A 168 -2.04 1.34 -24.92
C ARG A 168 -2.46 -0.10 -25.00
N GLU A 169 -3.10 -0.46 -26.10
CA GLU A 169 -3.49 -1.84 -26.37
C GLU A 169 -2.24 -2.71 -26.47
N HIS A 170 -2.37 -3.95 -26.01
CA HIS A 170 -1.32 -4.93 -26.08
C HIS A 170 -1.80 -6.12 -26.89
N VAL A 171 -1.21 -6.29 -28.07
CA VAL A 171 -1.50 -7.40 -28.98
C VAL A 171 -0.48 -8.50 -28.75
N ILE A 172 -0.99 -9.69 -28.44
CA ILE A 172 -0.24 -10.89 -28.12
C ILE A 172 -0.54 -11.94 -29.20
N PRO A 173 0.46 -12.42 -29.95
CA PRO A 173 0.27 -13.54 -30.86
C PRO A 173 -0.02 -14.84 -30.10
N LEU A 174 -1.02 -15.59 -30.55
CA LEU A 174 -1.42 -16.87 -29.98
C LEU A 174 -0.71 -18.01 -30.72
N PRO A 175 0.23 -18.72 -30.10
CA PRO A 175 0.90 -19.84 -30.75
C PRO A 175 -0.09 -20.98 -31.01
N PHE A 176 0.25 -21.84 -31.98
CA PHE A 176 -0.60 -22.96 -32.40
C PHE A 176 -1.05 -23.87 -31.24
N SER A 177 -0.18 -24.11 -30.26
CA SER A 177 -0.51 -24.88 -29.06
C SER A 177 -1.65 -24.25 -28.25
N CYS A 178 -1.70 -22.92 -28.18
CA CYS A 178 -2.77 -22.19 -27.51
C CYS A 178 -4.10 -22.33 -28.26
N GLN A 179 -4.07 -22.22 -29.59
CA GLN A 179 -5.26 -22.37 -30.43
C GLN A 179 -5.87 -23.77 -30.31
N ASN A 180 -5.04 -24.82 -30.34
CA ASN A 180 -5.50 -26.19 -30.15
C ASN A 180 -6.09 -26.40 -28.76
N ALA A 181 -5.42 -25.89 -27.73
CA ALA A 181 -5.91 -25.97 -26.37
C ALA A 181 -7.27 -25.26 -26.18
N GLN A 182 -7.62 -24.26 -26.99
CA GLN A 182 -8.95 -23.62 -26.97
C GLN A 182 -10.04 -24.38 -27.74
N ASN A 183 -9.65 -25.21 -28.71
CA ASN A 183 -10.58 -25.97 -29.54
C ASN A 183 -10.86 -27.38 -28.99
N THR A 184 -9.88 -28.00 -28.33
CA THR A 184 -9.99 -29.36 -27.77
C THR A 184 -10.74 -29.40 -26.44
N THR A 185 -10.93 -28.25 -25.83
CA THR A 185 -11.39 -28.16 -24.45
C THR A 185 -12.82 -27.64 -24.40
N GLY A 186 -13.63 -28.22 -23.51
CA GLY A 186 -14.98 -27.76 -23.23
C GLY A 186 -15.00 -26.40 -22.53
N VAL A 187 -14.26 -25.41 -23.04
CA VAL A 187 -14.31 -24.05 -22.53
C VAL A 187 -15.72 -23.55 -22.73
N ASN A 188 -16.34 -23.13 -21.64
CA ASN A 188 -17.70 -22.64 -21.67
C ASN A 188 -17.75 -21.28 -22.38
N ARG A 189 -17.94 -21.30 -23.70
CA ARG A 189 -18.16 -20.10 -24.53
C ARG A 189 -19.50 -19.41 -24.27
N ALA A 190 -20.38 -19.99 -23.44
CA ALA A 190 -21.61 -19.32 -23.00
C ALA A 190 -21.36 -18.33 -21.85
N SER A 191 -20.19 -18.37 -21.21
CA SER A 191 -19.76 -17.35 -20.25
C SER A 191 -19.01 -16.21 -20.94
N ALA A 192 -19.10 -14.99 -20.42
CA ALA A 192 -18.44 -13.81 -21.01
C ALA A 192 -16.89 -13.87 -20.97
N ALA A 193 -16.34 -14.66 -20.05
CA ALA A 193 -14.89 -14.80 -19.86
C ALA A 193 -14.43 -16.26 -19.96
N PRO A 194 -13.26 -16.56 -20.57
CA PRO A 194 -12.66 -17.89 -20.58
C PRO A 194 -12.34 -18.45 -19.18
N PHE A 195 -12.13 -17.58 -18.20
CA PHE A 195 -11.78 -17.94 -16.83
C PHE A 195 -12.76 -17.33 -15.83
N PRO A 196 -13.99 -17.87 -15.70
CA PRO A 196 -14.93 -17.39 -14.70
C PRO A 196 -14.48 -17.86 -13.31
N GLY A 197 -13.54 -17.14 -12.69
CA GLY A 197 -13.39 -17.16 -11.25
C GLY A 197 -14.68 -16.59 -10.67
N GLN A 198 -15.35 -17.32 -9.76
CA GLN A 198 -16.40 -16.69 -8.96
C GLN A 198 -15.75 -15.50 -8.24
N ARG A 199 -16.18 -14.29 -8.61
CA ARG A 199 -15.79 -13.05 -7.96
C ARG A 199 -16.28 -13.04 -6.51
#